data_AF-A0A7C4F3L6-F1
#
_entry.id   AF-A0A7C4F3L6-F1
#
_cell.length_a   1.000
_cell.length_b   1.000
_cell.length_c   1.000
_cell.angle_alpha   90.00
_cell.angle_beta   90.00
_cell.angle_gamma   90.00
#
_symmetry.space_group_name_H-M   'P 1'
#
loop_
_entity.id
_entity.type
_entity.pdbx_description
1 polymer ?
#
loop_
_entity_poly.entity_id
_entity_poly.type
_entity_poly.pdbx_seq_one_letter_code
_entity_poly.pdbx_strand_id
1 'polypeptide(L)'
;MPRAPISPQKKYEVIKNWLERQTHEENSRRTGISVGSISNIINEFKEKAREMSLEEAARVFGVGDEVSALLDLSDDLKREGVTVREAKEGVIVLKELKGLNVTADNVRSWIELCKRLSQPNYPVEEFVSSSIRLMSLEAEYGVNYRALIGDFEAKGKERERLSKELRELAQRLQALKSEVEKIEGELRSKKKTVQALLKREAELKTSIESYEEWLKELQEKAQQSARLEEDLRNKRAQCEALDKSISEKKGELSRLEDEHKGFKEKVEACRKEYEDLNSKVEKLRDEYNTLNQKVVENRRYCNLVKLMLNGYMPIPEFKIPWKCKNCSKEFDHKLSSEFIQELAESLRPLRLPDIIGDFQKLLDLFSQEALGIGNVLRGRRILLSWEEVRCPYCQHIENVSKEQIASMLEGNLQLGR
;
A
#
# COMPACT_ATOMS: atom_id res chain seq x y z
N MET A 1 98.27 -95.60 -102.86
CA MET A 1 98.23 -96.75 -101.92
C MET A 1 96.78 -96.98 -101.53
N PRO A 2 96.22 -98.20 -101.67
CA PRO A 2 94.89 -98.50 -101.17
C PRO A 2 94.87 -98.24 -99.65
N ARG A 3 93.88 -97.47 -99.17
CA ARG A 3 93.73 -97.18 -97.74
C ARG A 3 93.42 -98.47 -97.00
N ALA A 4 94.05 -98.66 -95.84
CA ALA A 4 93.77 -99.82 -94.99
C ALA A 4 92.28 -99.85 -94.63
N PRO A 5 91.62 -101.01 -94.73
CA PRO A 5 90.21 -101.14 -94.37
C PRO A 5 90.00 -100.77 -92.90
N ILE A 6 88.96 -99.98 -92.62
CA ILE A 6 88.61 -99.58 -91.26
C ILE A 6 88.10 -100.81 -90.51
N SER A 7 88.64 -101.05 -89.31
CA SER A 7 88.26 -102.21 -88.51
C SER A 7 86.77 -102.15 -88.10
N PRO A 8 86.09 -103.30 -88.00
CA PRO A 8 84.70 -103.37 -87.57
C PRO A 8 84.43 -102.69 -86.22
N GLN A 9 85.36 -102.82 -85.26
CA GLN A 9 85.26 -102.19 -83.95
C GLN A 9 85.27 -100.66 -84.01
N LYS A 10 86.06 -100.09 -84.92
CA LYS A 10 86.02 -98.65 -85.14
C LYS A 10 84.74 -98.22 -85.85
N LYS A 11 84.19 -99.04 -86.76
CA LYS A 11 82.87 -98.77 -87.35
C LYS A 11 81.77 -98.77 -86.27
N TYR A 12 81.82 -99.70 -85.31
CA TYR A 12 80.94 -99.73 -84.14
C TYR A 12 81.01 -98.42 -83.34
N GLU A 13 82.21 -98.00 -82.90
CA GLU A 13 82.38 -96.77 -82.12
C GLU A 13 81.87 -95.51 -82.85
N VAL A 14 82.10 -95.47 -84.17
CA VAL A 14 81.61 -94.36 -85.01
C VAL A 14 80.08 -94.30 -85.01
N ILE A 15 79.39 -95.43 -85.19
CA ILE A 15 77.92 -95.46 -85.19
C ILE A 15 77.36 -95.21 -83.79
N LYS A 16 77.97 -95.78 -82.74
CA LYS A 16 77.58 -95.54 -81.34
C LYS A 16 77.62 -94.05 -80.98
N ASN A 17 78.75 -93.39 -81.21
CA ASN A 17 78.91 -91.97 -80.94
C ASN A 17 77.91 -91.11 -81.75
N TRP A 18 77.57 -91.53 -82.97
CA TRP A 18 76.58 -90.85 -83.78
C TRP A 18 75.15 -90.98 -83.21
N LEU A 19 74.77 -92.17 -82.73
CA LEU A 19 73.49 -92.40 -82.05
C LEU A 19 73.36 -91.59 -80.75
N GLU A 20 74.47 -91.39 -80.03
CA GLU A 20 74.58 -90.52 -78.86
C GLU A 20 74.56 -89.01 -79.21
N ARG A 21 74.31 -88.65 -80.48
CA ARG A 21 74.30 -87.28 -81.01
C ARG A 21 75.61 -86.52 -80.89
N GLN A 22 76.75 -87.20 -80.83
CA GLN A 22 78.04 -86.52 -80.91
C GLN A 22 78.26 -85.98 -82.33
N THR A 23 78.87 -84.80 -82.42
CA THR A 23 79.22 -84.19 -83.72
C THR A 23 80.26 -85.04 -84.46
N HIS A 24 80.33 -84.91 -85.78
CA HIS A 24 81.33 -85.63 -86.58
C HIS A 24 82.78 -85.30 -86.14
N GLU A 25 83.01 -84.09 -85.64
CA GLU A 25 84.32 -83.64 -85.13
C GLU A 25 84.65 -84.26 -83.76
N GLU A 26 83.70 -84.36 -82.84
CA GLU A 26 83.87 -85.05 -81.56
C GLU A 26 84.12 -86.55 -81.77
N ASN A 27 83.36 -87.15 -82.67
CA ASN A 27 83.51 -88.56 -83.05
C ASN A 27 84.87 -88.82 -83.73
N SER A 28 85.33 -87.89 -84.59
CA SER A 28 86.68 -87.93 -85.20
C SER A 28 87.79 -87.86 -84.15
N ARG A 29 87.67 -86.94 -83.19
CA ARG A 29 88.63 -86.80 -82.09
C ARG A 29 88.71 -88.06 -81.22
N ARG A 30 87.56 -88.71 -80.96
CA ARG A 30 87.49 -89.91 -80.13
C ARG A 30 88.02 -91.17 -80.81
N THR A 31 87.70 -91.37 -82.10
CA THR A 31 87.99 -92.62 -82.81
C THR A 31 89.29 -92.58 -83.63
N GLY A 32 89.86 -91.38 -83.84
CA GLY A 32 91.02 -91.16 -84.71
C GLY A 32 90.74 -91.39 -86.19
N ILE A 33 89.47 -91.40 -86.60
CA ILE A 33 89.03 -91.54 -87.98
C ILE A 33 88.76 -90.15 -88.57
N SER A 34 89.16 -89.92 -89.83
CA SER A 34 88.84 -88.66 -90.53
C SER A 34 87.32 -88.45 -90.66
N VAL A 35 86.88 -87.20 -90.52
CA VAL A 35 85.46 -86.80 -90.66
C VAL A 35 84.79 -87.35 -91.93
N GLY A 36 85.50 -87.34 -93.06
CA GLY A 36 84.99 -87.91 -94.32
C GLY A 36 84.76 -89.42 -94.25
N SER A 37 85.61 -90.15 -93.53
CA SER A 37 85.44 -91.59 -93.33
C SER A 37 84.32 -91.91 -92.34
N ILE A 38 84.11 -91.08 -91.32
CA ILE A 38 82.94 -91.15 -90.41
C ILE A 38 81.64 -90.97 -91.18
N SER A 39 81.57 -89.94 -92.04
CA SER A 39 80.39 -89.69 -92.89
C SER A 39 80.09 -90.90 -93.79
N ASN A 40 81.14 -91.47 -94.41
CA ASN A 40 80.99 -92.68 -95.23
C ASN A 40 80.47 -93.87 -94.41
N ILE A 41 80.99 -94.11 -93.20
CA ILE A 41 80.51 -95.21 -92.33
C ILE A 41 79.05 -95.01 -91.91
N ILE A 42 78.66 -93.78 -91.56
CA ILE A 42 77.27 -93.47 -91.18
C ILE A 42 76.33 -93.64 -92.37
N ASN A 43 76.74 -93.20 -93.56
CA ASN A 43 75.95 -93.41 -94.77
C ASN A 43 75.87 -94.90 -95.14
N GLU A 44 76.97 -95.64 -95.02
CA GLU A 44 76.98 -97.10 -95.19
C GLU A 44 75.99 -97.79 -94.24
N PHE A 45 75.93 -97.35 -92.98
CA PHE A 45 74.95 -97.83 -92.01
C PHE A 45 73.49 -97.47 -92.41
N LYS A 46 73.24 -96.23 -92.84
CA LYS A 46 71.90 -95.80 -93.28
C LYS A 46 71.41 -96.53 -94.53
N GLU A 47 72.29 -96.73 -95.51
CA GLU A 47 71.95 -97.48 -96.73
C GLU A 47 71.64 -98.94 -96.37
N LYS A 48 72.47 -99.58 -95.53
CA LYS A 48 72.16 -100.93 -95.02
C LYS A 48 70.85 -100.97 -94.22
N ALA A 49 70.58 -99.99 -93.37
CA ALA A 49 69.31 -99.94 -92.63
C ALA A 49 68.08 -99.84 -93.55
N ARG A 50 68.22 -99.23 -94.74
CA ARG A 50 67.17 -99.21 -95.77
C ARG A 50 67.04 -100.54 -96.51
N GLU A 51 68.16 -101.21 -96.77
CA GLU A 51 68.19 -102.49 -97.49
C GLU A 51 67.67 -103.67 -96.64
N MET A 52 68.00 -103.74 -95.35
CA MET A 52 67.82 -104.96 -94.54
C MET A 52 67.16 -104.74 -93.17
N SER A 53 66.50 -103.60 -92.92
CA SER A 53 65.98 -103.12 -91.62
C SER A 53 67.04 -102.53 -90.68
N LEU A 54 66.59 -101.69 -89.75
CA LEU A 54 67.48 -100.95 -88.83
C LEU A 54 68.17 -101.90 -87.85
N GLU A 55 67.48 -102.95 -87.40
CA GLU A 55 67.93 -103.96 -86.44
C GLU A 55 68.98 -104.90 -87.06
N GLU A 56 68.77 -105.32 -88.31
CA GLU A 56 69.74 -106.15 -89.04
C GLU A 56 70.99 -105.34 -89.36
N ALA A 57 70.84 -104.07 -89.77
CA ALA A 57 71.95 -103.15 -89.96
C ALA A 57 72.70 -102.88 -88.63
N ALA A 58 71.98 -102.72 -87.51
CA ALA A 58 72.59 -102.56 -86.20
C ALA A 58 73.45 -103.76 -85.81
N ARG A 59 72.98 -104.99 -86.09
CA ARG A 59 73.76 -106.22 -85.89
C ARG A 59 75.02 -106.27 -86.76
N VAL A 60 74.94 -105.86 -88.03
CA VAL A 60 76.09 -105.81 -88.95
C VAL A 60 77.18 -104.84 -88.48
N PHE A 61 76.80 -103.74 -87.82
CA PHE A 61 77.74 -102.74 -87.29
C PHE A 61 78.06 -102.91 -85.80
N GLY A 62 77.53 -103.94 -85.14
CA GLY A 62 77.74 -104.23 -83.72
C GLY A 62 77.01 -103.31 -82.74
N VAL A 63 76.15 -102.39 -83.21
CA VAL A 63 75.36 -101.45 -82.37
C VAL A 63 73.95 -101.97 -82.09
N GLY A 64 73.78 -103.29 -82.12
CA GLY A 64 72.50 -103.96 -81.90
C GLY A 64 71.87 -103.55 -80.58
N ASP A 65 72.67 -103.50 -79.52
CA ASP A 65 72.20 -103.18 -78.16
C ASP A 65 71.74 -101.73 -78.04
N GLU A 66 72.50 -100.76 -78.58
CA GLU A 66 72.12 -99.34 -78.52
C GLU A 66 70.88 -99.03 -79.36
N VAL A 67 70.76 -99.64 -80.55
CA VAL A 67 69.58 -99.48 -81.39
C VAL A 67 68.37 -100.16 -80.75
N SER A 68 68.55 -101.35 -80.16
CA SER A 68 67.47 -102.03 -79.43
C SER A 68 67.01 -101.20 -78.24
N ALA A 69 67.92 -100.61 -77.45
CA ALA A 69 67.55 -99.74 -76.34
C ALA A 69 66.80 -98.47 -76.78
N LEU A 70 67.14 -97.89 -77.95
CA LEU A 70 66.41 -96.74 -78.51
C LEU A 70 65.03 -97.14 -79.05
N LEU A 71 64.91 -98.34 -79.62
CA LEU A 71 63.63 -98.90 -80.07
C LEU A 71 62.75 -99.26 -78.89
N ASP A 72 63.30 -99.91 -77.85
CA ASP A 72 62.61 -100.20 -76.58
C ASP A 72 62.12 -98.90 -75.92
N LEU A 73 62.96 -97.86 -75.85
CA LEU A 73 62.55 -96.55 -75.36
C LEU A 73 61.46 -95.93 -76.24
N SER A 74 61.58 -96.03 -77.56
CA SER A 74 60.56 -95.52 -78.49
C SER A 74 59.23 -96.27 -78.31
N ASP A 75 59.28 -97.58 -78.11
CA ASP A 75 58.12 -98.43 -77.87
C ASP A 75 57.50 -98.17 -76.50
N ASP A 76 58.31 -97.94 -75.47
CA ASP A 76 57.84 -97.54 -74.13
C ASP A 76 57.19 -96.16 -74.17
N LEU A 77 57.81 -95.18 -74.84
CA LEU A 77 57.20 -93.86 -75.07
C LEU A 77 55.88 -93.97 -75.82
N LYS A 78 55.83 -94.82 -76.86
CA LYS A 78 54.61 -95.05 -77.65
C LYS A 78 53.53 -95.77 -76.83
N ARG A 79 53.91 -96.74 -76.02
CA ARG A 79 53.01 -97.52 -75.14
C ARG A 79 52.36 -96.63 -74.09
N GLU A 80 53.13 -95.72 -73.53
CA GLU A 80 52.66 -94.75 -72.54
C GLU A 80 52.02 -93.50 -73.17
N GLY A 81 51.95 -93.43 -74.51
CA GLY A 81 51.37 -92.29 -75.24
C GLY A 81 52.16 -91.00 -75.11
N VAL A 82 53.43 -91.07 -74.70
CA VAL A 82 54.31 -89.93 -74.45
C VAL A 82 55.00 -89.53 -75.74
N THR A 83 54.80 -88.29 -76.17
CA THR A 83 55.49 -87.71 -77.32
C THR A 83 56.96 -87.42 -77.00
N VAL A 84 57.80 -87.32 -78.03
CA VAL A 84 59.21 -86.91 -77.87
C VAL A 84 59.34 -85.53 -77.20
N ARG A 85 58.35 -84.64 -77.36
CA ARG A 85 58.31 -83.33 -76.69
C ARG A 85 58.08 -83.49 -75.19
N GLU A 86 57.07 -84.26 -74.79
CA GLU A 86 56.78 -84.55 -73.39
C GLU A 86 57.92 -85.32 -72.72
N ALA A 87 58.58 -86.23 -73.43
CA ALA A 87 59.78 -86.90 -72.94
C ALA A 87 60.91 -85.90 -72.63
N LYS A 88 61.11 -84.89 -73.49
CA LYS A 88 62.08 -83.80 -73.24
C LYS A 88 61.69 -82.94 -72.05
N GLU A 89 60.40 -82.59 -71.91
CA GLU A 89 59.88 -81.86 -70.74
C GLU A 89 60.07 -82.70 -69.46
N GLY A 90 59.81 -84.00 -69.53
CA GLY A 90 60.04 -84.96 -68.45
C GLY A 90 61.50 -85.05 -68.03
N VAL A 91 62.46 -84.92 -68.95
CA VAL A 91 63.90 -84.84 -68.60
C VAL A 91 64.22 -83.58 -67.79
N ILE A 92 63.59 -82.44 -68.10
CA ILE A 92 63.76 -81.20 -67.33
C ILE A 92 63.21 -81.41 -65.92
N VAL A 93 61.99 -81.94 -65.80
CA VAL A 93 61.37 -82.26 -64.50
C VAL A 93 62.22 -83.24 -63.70
N LEU A 94 62.75 -84.30 -64.34
CA LEU A 94 63.60 -85.28 -63.70
C LEU A 94 64.92 -84.67 -63.20
N LYS A 95 65.49 -83.70 -63.93
CA LYS A 95 66.69 -82.98 -63.52
C LYS A 95 66.45 -82.15 -62.26
N GLU A 96 65.32 -81.43 -62.20
CA GLU A 96 64.93 -80.65 -61.03
C GLU A 96 64.63 -81.57 -59.83
N LEU A 97 63.91 -82.67 -60.06
CA LEU A 97 63.65 -83.69 -59.02
C LEU A 97 64.93 -84.33 -58.49
N LYS A 98 65.93 -84.60 -59.34
CA LYS A 98 67.26 -85.05 -58.91
C LYS A 98 67.97 -84.00 -58.05
N GLY A 99 67.81 -82.71 -58.35
CA GLY A 99 68.31 -81.61 -57.51
C GLY A 99 67.69 -81.62 -56.10
N LEU A 100 66.46 -82.11 -55.97
CA LEU A 100 65.77 -82.34 -54.71
C LEU A 100 66.05 -83.74 -54.09
N ASN A 101 67.00 -84.48 -54.64
CA ASN A 101 67.35 -85.84 -54.23
C ASN A 101 66.20 -86.86 -54.40
N VAL A 102 65.28 -86.60 -55.33
CA VAL A 102 64.18 -87.51 -55.70
C VAL A 102 64.62 -88.39 -56.87
N THR A 103 64.78 -89.69 -56.60
CA THR A 103 65.11 -90.70 -57.63
C THR A 103 63.87 -91.14 -58.38
N ALA A 104 64.04 -91.73 -59.58
CA ALA A 104 62.94 -92.21 -60.42
C ALA A 104 61.99 -93.17 -59.69
N ASP A 105 62.56 -94.06 -58.86
CA ASP A 105 61.82 -95.03 -58.04
C ASP A 105 60.95 -94.37 -56.96
N ASN A 106 61.32 -93.16 -56.54
CA ASN A 106 60.68 -92.43 -55.45
C ASN A 106 59.76 -91.30 -55.94
N VAL A 107 59.65 -91.05 -57.25
CA VAL A 107 58.80 -89.98 -57.81
C VAL A 107 57.33 -90.17 -57.41
N ARG A 108 56.82 -91.41 -57.41
CA ARG A 108 55.43 -91.69 -56.99
C ARG A 108 55.21 -91.33 -55.52
N SER A 109 56.13 -91.73 -54.64
CA SER A 109 56.08 -91.42 -53.21
C SER A 109 56.17 -89.91 -52.96
N TRP A 110 56.96 -89.19 -53.75
CA TRP A 110 57.07 -87.73 -53.69
C TRP A 110 55.76 -87.04 -54.11
N ILE A 111 55.14 -87.48 -55.21
CA ILE A 111 53.84 -86.95 -55.64
C ILE A 111 52.78 -87.21 -54.57
N GLU A 112 52.77 -88.39 -53.97
CA GLU A 112 51.83 -88.74 -52.90
C GLU A 112 52.04 -87.89 -51.64
N LEU A 113 53.30 -87.59 -51.30
CA LEU A 113 53.62 -86.66 -50.23
C LEU A 113 53.06 -85.26 -50.53
N CYS A 114 53.26 -84.74 -51.73
CA CYS A 114 52.68 -83.45 -52.15
C CYS A 114 51.15 -83.46 -52.07
N LYS A 115 50.49 -84.55 -52.50
CA LYS A 115 49.04 -84.73 -52.38
C LYS A 115 48.55 -84.81 -50.94
N ARG A 116 49.34 -85.36 -50.02
CA ARG A 116 49.02 -85.38 -48.58
C ARG A 116 49.21 -84.04 -47.92
N LEU A 117 50.16 -83.24 -48.40
CA LEU A 117 50.40 -81.88 -47.93
C LEU A 117 49.31 -80.92 -48.41
N SER A 118 48.74 -81.14 -49.61
CA SER A 118 47.47 -80.51 -50.00
C SER A 118 46.32 -81.16 -49.22
N GLN A 119 45.46 -80.38 -48.57
CA GLN A 119 44.31 -80.96 -47.86
C GLN A 119 43.42 -81.76 -48.84
N PRO A 120 42.69 -82.81 -48.40
CA PRO A 120 41.95 -83.73 -49.29
C PRO A 120 40.95 -83.07 -50.25
N ASN A 121 40.50 -81.85 -49.93
CA ASN A 121 39.55 -81.06 -50.73
C ASN A 121 40.15 -79.78 -51.30
N TYR A 122 41.48 -79.60 -51.23
CA TYR A 122 42.14 -78.40 -51.72
C TYR A 122 42.69 -78.65 -53.13
N PRO A 123 42.33 -77.82 -54.13
CA PRO A 123 42.81 -78.00 -55.50
C PRO A 123 44.34 -77.94 -55.54
N VAL A 124 44.99 -78.98 -56.07
CA VAL A 124 46.45 -79.03 -56.20
C VAL A 124 46.96 -77.84 -57.04
N GLU A 125 46.17 -77.41 -58.02
CA GLU A 125 46.41 -76.22 -58.85
C GLU A 125 46.45 -74.93 -58.02
N GLU A 126 45.54 -74.77 -57.05
CA GLU A 126 45.54 -73.63 -56.13
C GLU A 126 46.71 -73.68 -55.16
N PHE A 127 47.11 -74.87 -54.72
CA PHE A 127 48.29 -75.04 -53.85
C PHE A 127 49.58 -74.63 -54.55
N VAL A 128 49.78 -75.10 -55.78
CA VAL A 128 50.96 -74.78 -56.58
C VAL A 128 50.98 -73.29 -56.93
N SER A 129 49.87 -72.74 -57.39
CA SER A 129 49.79 -71.30 -57.71
C SER A 129 49.98 -70.42 -56.47
N SER A 130 49.43 -70.80 -55.31
CA SER A 130 49.64 -70.09 -54.04
C SER A 130 51.09 -70.18 -53.56
N SER A 131 51.74 -71.34 -53.74
CA SER A 131 53.15 -71.53 -53.36
C SER A 131 54.09 -70.72 -54.26
N ILE A 132 53.84 -70.70 -55.57
CA ILE A 132 54.58 -69.86 -56.53
C ILE A 132 54.35 -68.38 -56.21
N ARG A 133 53.12 -67.97 -55.94
CA ARG A 133 52.80 -66.59 -55.56
C ARG A 133 53.50 -66.21 -54.27
N LEU A 134 53.52 -67.10 -53.27
CA LEU A 134 54.21 -66.86 -52.01
C LEU A 134 55.71 -66.69 -52.23
N MET A 135 56.34 -67.58 -52.98
CA MET A 135 57.78 -67.48 -53.32
C MET A 135 58.08 -66.19 -54.10
N SER A 136 57.18 -65.76 -54.99
CA SER A 136 57.31 -64.49 -55.71
C SER A 136 57.23 -63.29 -54.75
N LEU A 137 56.33 -63.33 -53.76
CA LEU A 137 56.21 -62.30 -52.74
C LEU A 137 57.44 -62.27 -51.81
N GLU A 138 58.01 -63.43 -51.47
CA GLU A 138 59.26 -63.50 -50.70
C GLU A 138 60.41 -62.83 -51.47
N ALA A 139 60.49 -63.04 -52.79
CA ALA A 139 61.49 -62.41 -53.65
C ALA A 139 61.25 -60.89 -53.82
N GLU A 140 60.00 -60.45 -53.95
CA GLU A 140 59.63 -59.04 -54.14
C GLU A 140 59.87 -58.21 -52.89
N TYR A 141 59.45 -58.71 -51.73
CA TYR A 141 59.53 -57.97 -50.47
C TYR A 141 60.78 -58.28 -49.66
N GLY A 142 61.53 -59.33 -50.00
CA GLY A 142 62.73 -59.77 -49.26
C GLY A 142 62.42 -60.32 -47.87
N VAL A 143 61.16 -60.68 -47.61
CA VAL A 143 60.68 -61.16 -46.32
C VAL A 143 60.23 -62.61 -46.47
N ASN A 144 60.79 -63.53 -45.68
CA ASN A 144 60.37 -64.92 -45.71
C ASN A 144 58.95 -65.10 -45.13
N TYR A 145 58.30 -66.19 -45.50
CA TYR A 145 56.93 -66.52 -45.09
C TYR A 145 56.70 -66.45 -43.57
N ARG A 146 57.68 -66.89 -42.78
CA ARG A 146 57.57 -66.88 -41.32
C ARG A 146 57.49 -65.46 -40.77
N ALA A 147 58.26 -64.54 -41.34
CA ALA A 147 58.19 -63.12 -40.99
C ALA A 147 56.89 -62.47 -41.50
N LEU A 148 56.36 -62.88 -42.66
CA LEU A 148 55.06 -62.40 -43.15
C LEU A 148 53.89 -62.84 -42.25
N ILE A 149 53.88 -64.10 -41.79
CA ILE A 149 52.91 -64.56 -40.78
C ILE A 149 53.05 -63.72 -39.51
N GLY A 150 54.28 -63.50 -39.03
CA GLY A 150 54.52 -62.71 -37.82
C GLY A 150 53.97 -61.28 -37.92
N ASP A 151 54.20 -60.60 -39.05
CA ASP A 151 53.63 -59.27 -39.31
C ASP A 151 52.10 -59.31 -39.40
N PHE A 152 51.53 -60.32 -40.05
CA PHE A 152 50.09 -60.49 -40.14
C PHE A 152 49.43 -60.71 -38.77
N GLU A 153 50.01 -61.57 -37.93
CA GLU A 153 49.55 -61.80 -36.56
C GLU A 153 49.71 -60.53 -35.69
N ALA A 154 50.83 -59.81 -35.83
CA ALA A 154 51.06 -58.56 -35.12
C ALA A 154 50.03 -57.49 -35.50
N LYS A 155 49.77 -57.32 -36.81
CA LYS A 155 48.73 -56.43 -37.32
C LYS A 155 47.33 -56.88 -36.90
N GLY A 156 47.09 -58.19 -36.82
CA GLY A 156 45.84 -58.75 -36.29
C GLY A 156 45.61 -58.34 -34.84
N LYS A 157 46.62 -58.48 -33.98
CA LYS A 157 46.58 -58.05 -32.57
C LYS A 157 46.38 -56.54 -32.44
N GLU A 158 47.09 -55.75 -33.26
CA GLU A 158 46.95 -54.30 -33.25
C GLU A 158 45.55 -53.84 -33.69
N ARG A 159 44.99 -54.47 -34.73
CA ARG A 159 43.60 -54.23 -35.15
C ARG A 159 42.61 -54.55 -34.03
N GLU A 160 42.84 -55.63 -33.28
CA GLU A 160 41.99 -55.97 -32.14
C GLU A 160 42.09 -54.94 -31.01
N ARG A 161 43.31 -54.47 -30.69
CA ARG A 161 43.56 -53.39 -29.72
C ARG A 161 42.82 -52.11 -30.12
N LEU A 162 43.03 -51.65 -31.35
CA LEU A 162 42.37 -50.45 -31.88
C LEU A 162 40.84 -50.61 -31.92
N SER A 163 40.32 -51.81 -32.21
CA SER A 163 38.88 -52.09 -32.15
C SER A 163 38.30 -51.99 -30.74
N LYS A 164 39.08 -52.37 -29.71
CA LYS A 164 38.68 -52.20 -28.30
C LYS A 164 38.68 -50.72 -27.92
N GLU A 165 39.74 -49.99 -28.24
CA GLU A 165 39.84 -48.54 -27.99
C GLU A 165 38.71 -47.76 -28.69
N LEU A 166 38.40 -48.11 -29.94
CA LEU A 166 37.29 -47.51 -30.69
C LEU A 166 35.94 -47.73 -29.99
N ARG A 167 35.71 -48.94 -29.46
CA ARG A 167 34.49 -49.26 -28.70
C ARG A 167 34.41 -48.48 -27.40
N GLU A 168 35.50 -48.37 -26.66
CA GLU A 168 35.55 -47.59 -25.42
C GLU A 168 35.32 -46.10 -25.68
N LEU A 169 35.94 -45.54 -26.72
CA LEU A 169 35.73 -44.16 -27.14
C LEU A 169 34.27 -43.92 -27.58
N ALA A 170 33.67 -44.84 -28.33
CA ALA A 170 32.27 -44.75 -28.71
C ALA A 170 31.33 -44.75 -27.49
N GLN A 171 31.61 -45.61 -26.50
CA GLN A 171 30.85 -45.64 -25.23
C GLN A 171 31.00 -44.34 -24.44
N ARG A 172 32.23 -43.81 -24.33
CA ARG A 172 32.47 -42.51 -23.67
C ARG A 172 31.75 -41.37 -24.37
N LEU A 173 31.77 -41.36 -25.70
CA LEU A 173 31.07 -40.34 -26.49
C LEU A 173 29.56 -40.41 -26.28
N GLN A 174 28.99 -41.62 -26.21
CA GLN A 174 27.57 -41.80 -25.90
C GLN A 174 27.22 -41.34 -24.47
N ALA A 175 28.07 -41.64 -23.48
CA ALA A 175 27.89 -41.19 -22.10
C ALA A 175 27.98 -39.65 -21.97
N LEU A 176 28.95 -39.03 -22.64
CA LEU A 176 29.07 -37.57 -22.68
C LEU A 176 27.86 -36.92 -23.36
N LYS A 177 27.33 -37.52 -24.43
CA LYS A 177 26.11 -37.02 -25.08
C LYS A 177 24.90 -37.03 -24.14
N SER A 178 24.69 -38.12 -23.41
CA SER A 178 23.57 -38.19 -22.45
C SER A 178 23.74 -37.23 -21.28
N GLU A 179 24.97 -37.00 -20.83
CA GLU A 179 25.28 -35.98 -19.81
C GLU A 179 24.99 -34.56 -20.31
N VAL A 180 25.36 -34.22 -21.55
CA VAL A 180 25.02 -32.94 -22.18
C VAL A 180 23.50 -32.75 -22.26
N GLU A 181 22.75 -33.76 -22.73
CA GLU A 181 21.28 -33.69 -22.80
C GLU A 181 20.65 -33.45 -21.42
N LYS A 182 21.19 -34.10 -20.38
CA LYS A 182 20.75 -33.92 -19.00
C LYS A 182 21.03 -32.49 -18.51
N ILE A 183 22.25 -31.99 -18.69
CA ILE A 183 22.64 -30.63 -18.30
C ILE A 183 21.78 -29.59 -19.03
N GLU A 184 21.52 -29.78 -20.32
CA GLU A 184 20.62 -28.89 -21.07
C GLU A 184 19.18 -28.93 -20.53
N GLY A 185 18.69 -30.11 -20.14
CA GLY A 185 17.39 -30.27 -19.48
C GLY A 185 17.32 -29.48 -18.17
N GLU A 186 18.33 -29.62 -17.32
CA GLU A 186 18.46 -28.87 -16.08
C GLU A 186 18.54 -27.37 -16.33
N LEU A 187 19.35 -26.93 -17.29
CA LEU A 187 19.48 -25.51 -17.69
C LEU A 187 18.13 -24.93 -18.15
N ARG A 188 17.38 -25.67 -18.98
CA ARG A 188 16.02 -25.27 -19.41
C ARG A 188 15.07 -25.13 -18.23
N SER A 189 15.11 -26.07 -17.27
CA SER A 189 14.28 -26.02 -16.07
C SER A 189 14.61 -24.81 -15.18
N LYS A 190 15.90 -24.55 -14.93
CA LYS A 190 16.37 -23.42 -14.13
C LYS A 190 16.03 -22.09 -14.79
N LYS A 191 16.14 -21.99 -16.12
CA LYS A 191 15.73 -20.80 -16.88
C LYS A 191 14.24 -20.49 -16.69
N LYS A 192 13.36 -21.51 -16.69
CA LYS A 192 11.93 -21.33 -16.40
C LYS A 192 11.70 -20.85 -14.97
N THR A 193 12.42 -21.41 -13.99
CA THR A 193 12.34 -20.96 -12.58
C THR A 193 12.75 -19.50 -12.43
N VAL A 194 13.86 -19.09 -13.05
CA VAL A 194 14.32 -17.69 -13.04
C VAL A 194 13.27 -16.76 -13.65
N GLN A 195 12.67 -17.12 -14.78
CA GLN A 195 11.60 -16.32 -15.39
C GLN A 195 10.36 -16.20 -14.48
N ALA A 196 9.98 -17.27 -13.80
CA ALA A 196 8.87 -17.23 -12.84
C ALA A 196 9.19 -16.34 -11.63
N LEU A 197 10.42 -16.40 -11.12
CA LEU A 197 10.88 -15.54 -10.03
C LEU A 197 10.91 -14.06 -10.44
N LEU A 198 11.38 -13.74 -11.65
CA LEU A 198 11.36 -12.36 -12.17
C LEU A 198 9.94 -11.80 -12.30
N LYS A 199 8.97 -12.62 -12.75
CA LYS A 199 7.56 -12.22 -12.77
C LYS A 199 7.03 -11.92 -11.36
N ARG A 200 7.32 -12.80 -10.41
CA ARG A 200 6.92 -12.61 -9.01
C ARG A 200 7.59 -11.39 -8.38
N GLU A 201 8.84 -11.11 -8.72
CA GLU A 201 9.53 -9.90 -8.29
C GLU A 201 8.82 -8.64 -8.81
N ALA A 202 8.42 -8.64 -10.08
CA ALA A 202 7.66 -7.52 -10.66
C ALA A 202 6.29 -7.33 -9.98
N GLU A 203 5.56 -8.41 -9.72
CA GLU A 203 4.27 -8.38 -8.99
C GLU A 203 4.43 -7.86 -7.54
N LEU A 204 5.53 -8.23 -6.88
CA LEU A 204 5.83 -7.74 -5.53
C LEU A 204 6.20 -6.25 -5.55
N LYS A 205 6.94 -5.78 -6.57
CA LYS A 205 7.25 -4.35 -6.72
C LYS A 205 6.00 -3.51 -6.91
N THR A 206 5.09 -3.93 -7.79
CA THR A 206 3.82 -3.20 -7.97
C THR A 206 2.96 -3.23 -6.71
N SER A 207 2.97 -4.35 -5.97
CA SER A 207 2.29 -4.43 -4.67
C SER A 207 2.90 -3.45 -3.65
N ILE A 208 4.23 -3.36 -3.57
CA ILE A 208 4.93 -2.40 -2.69
C ILE A 208 4.55 -0.97 -3.05
N GLU A 209 4.60 -0.60 -4.33
CA GLU A 209 4.21 0.73 -4.81
C GLU A 209 2.76 1.07 -4.39
N SER A 210 1.83 0.12 -4.53
CA SER A 210 0.45 0.30 -4.09
C SER A 210 0.31 0.50 -2.58
N TYR A 211 1.11 -0.20 -1.77
CA TYR A 211 1.11 -0.03 -0.32
C TYR A 211 1.74 1.31 0.10
N GLU A 212 2.77 1.78 -0.61
CA GLU A 212 3.37 3.09 -0.38
C GLU A 212 2.38 4.24 -0.67
N GLU A 213 1.60 4.13 -1.75
CA GLU A 213 0.50 5.07 -2.04
C GLU A 213 -0.56 5.06 -0.94
N TRP A 214 -0.98 3.87 -0.50
CA TRP A 214 -1.95 3.73 0.58
C TRP A 214 -1.45 4.30 1.91
N LEU A 215 -0.16 4.12 2.23
CA LEU A 215 0.47 4.73 3.40
C LEU A 215 0.47 6.26 3.33
N LYS A 216 0.73 6.84 2.15
CA LYS A 216 0.63 8.30 1.95
C LYS A 216 -0.80 8.80 2.20
N GLU A 217 -1.80 8.12 1.64
CA GLU A 217 -3.22 8.48 1.84
C GLU A 217 -3.62 8.41 3.32
N LEU A 218 -3.19 7.37 4.05
CA LEU A 218 -3.42 7.25 5.48
C LEU A 218 -2.75 8.38 6.27
N GLN A 219 -1.52 8.74 5.91
CA GLN A 219 -0.80 9.83 6.54
C GLN A 219 -1.51 11.18 6.33
N GLU A 220 -2.03 11.44 5.14
CA GLU A 220 -2.82 12.64 4.86
C GLU A 220 -4.11 12.67 5.69
N LYS A 221 -4.82 11.55 5.79
CA LYS A 221 -6.01 11.43 6.66
C LYS A 221 -5.69 11.65 8.12
N ALA A 222 -4.57 11.13 8.62
CA ALA A 222 -4.12 11.37 9.99
C ALA A 222 -3.83 12.86 10.24
N GLN A 223 -3.18 13.55 9.29
CA GLN A 223 -2.95 15.00 9.37
C GLN A 223 -4.26 15.79 9.34
N GLN A 224 -5.23 15.39 8.52
CA GLN A 224 -6.56 16.01 8.49
C GLN A 224 -7.29 15.83 9.83
N SER A 225 -7.24 14.63 10.41
CA SER A 225 -7.81 14.35 11.75
C SER A 225 -7.20 15.24 12.82
N ALA A 226 -5.87 15.40 12.83
CA ALA A 226 -5.17 16.26 13.79
C ALA A 226 -5.60 17.74 13.65
N ARG A 227 -5.81 18.24 12.42
CA ARG A 227 -6.33 19.60 12.19
C ARG A 227 -7.75 19.76 12.73
N LEU A 228 -8.62 18.78 12.46
CA LEU A 228 -10.01 18.80 12.96
C LEU A 228 -10.07 18.73 14.49
N GLU A 229 -9.19 17.96 15.13
CA GLU A 229 -9.10 17.91 16.60
C GLU A 229 -8.69 19.26 17.20
N GLU A 230 -7.74 19.96 16.56
CA GLU A 230 -7.33 21.30 16.98
C GLU A 230 -8.45 22.33 16.77
N ASP A 231 -9.16 22.27 15.64
CA ASP A 231 -10.34 23.11 15.39
C ASP A 231 -11.44 22.86 16.43
N LEU A 232 -11.72 21.59 16.77
CA LEU A 232 -12.68 21.23 17.81
C LEU A 232 -12.25 21.75 19.19
N ARG A 233 -10.96 21.67 19.52
CA ARG A 233 -10.40 22.23 20.77
C ARG A 233 -10.61 23.74 20.83
N ASN A 234 -10.30 24.45 19.75
CA ASN A 234 -10.49 25.89 19.65
C ASN A 234 -11.97 26.29 19.76
N LYS A 235 -12.87 25.52 19.13
CA LYS A 235 -14.32 25.73 19.24
C LYS A 235 -14.84 25.47 20.66
N ARG A 236 -14.35 24.44 21.35
CA ARG A 236 -14.68 24.21 22.77
C ARG A 236 -14.24 25.37 23.64
N ALA A 237 -13.02 25.87 23.47
CA ALA A 237 -12.52 27.03 24.21
C ALA A 237 -13.37 28.29 23.94
N GLN A 238 -13.82 28.50 22.69
CA GLN A 238 -14.77 29.58 22.36
C GLN A 238 -16.11 29.42 23.08
N CYS A 239 -16.68 28.20 23.11
CA CYS A 239 -17.92 27.93 23.86
C CYS A 239 -17.75 28.21 25.35
N GLU A 240 -16.65 27.75 25.97
CA GLU A 240 -16.38 28.01 27.40
C GLU A 240 -16.24 29.51 27.71
N ALA A 241 -15.62 30.28 26.80
CA ALA A 241 -15.52 31.74 26.95
C ALA A 241 -16.90 32.41 26.83
N LEU A 242 -17.73 31.98 25.88
CA LEU A 242 -19.10 32.47 25.74
C LEU A 242 -19.97 32.09 26.95
N ASP A 243 -19.84 30.89 27.50
CA ASP A 243 -20.57 30.46 28.69
C ASP A 243 -20.21 31.31 29.91
N LYS A 244 -18.92 31.64 30.10
CA LYS A 244 -18.48 32.60 31.13
C LYS A 244 -19.12 33.97 30.92
N SER A 245 -19.11 34.50 29.69
CA SER A 245 -19.73 35.79 29.39
C SER A 245 -21.24 35.78 29.62
N ILE A 246 -21.94 34.70 29.25
CA ILE A 246 -23.36 34.53 29.52
C ILE A 246 -23.62 34.52 31.04
N SER A 247 -22.78 33.83 31.81
CA SER A 247 -22.89 33.79 33.28
C SER A 247 -22.68 35.18 33.89
N GLU A 248 -21.69 35.94 33.42
CA GLU A 248 -21.46 37.33 33.85
C GLU A 248 -22.65 38.22 33.52
N LYS A 249 -23.17 38.16 32.30
CA LYS A 249 -24.35 38.93 31.87
C LYS A 249 -25.61 38.56 32.62
N LYS A 250 -25.82 37.28 32.93
CA LYS A 250 -26.91 36.85 33.83
C LYS A 250 -26.75 37.45 35.23
N GLY A 251 -25.52 37.48 35.76
CA GLY A 251 -25.23 38.13 37.04
C GLY A 251 -25.50 39.63 37.03
N GLU A 252 -25.07 40.34 35.98
CA GLU A 252 -25.41 41.76 35.78
C GLU A 252 -26.91 41.99 35.68
N LEU A 253 -27.63 41.16 34.91
CA LEU A 253 -29.07 41.27 34.73
C LEU A 253 -29.81 41.08 36.06
N SER A 254 -29.44 40.06 36.86
CA SER A 254 -30.02 39.86 38.19
C SER A 254 -29.80 41.07 39.11
N ARG A 255 -28.61 41.69 39.08
CA ARG A 255 -28.35 42.92 39.87
C ARG A 255 -29.22 44.09 39.41
N LEU A 256 -29.35 44.29 38.10
CA LEU A 256 -30.19 45.34 37.53
C LEU A 256 -31.69 45.12 37.83
N GLU A 257 -32.15 43.86 37.85
CA GLU A 257 -33.51 43.51 38.25
C GLU A 257 -33.76 43.85 39.73
N ASP A 258 -32.81 43.55 40.62
CA ASP A 258 -32.87 43.91 42.04
C ASP A 258 -32.87 45.44 42.23
N GLU A 259 -32.02 46.17 41.51
CA GLU A 259 -32.00 47.63 41.51
C GLU A 259 -33.31 48.22 41.01
N HIS A 260 -33.83 47.71 39.89
CA HIS A 260 -35.12 48.15 39.34
C HIS A 260 -36.27 47.89 40.33
N LYS A 261 -36.27 46.74 41.00
CA LYS A 261 -37.24 46.45 42.07
C LYS A 261 -37.10 47.44 43.22
N GLY A 262 -35.89 47.72 43.67
CA GLY A 262 -35.62 48.71 44.73
C GLY A 262 -36.05 50.13 44.33
N PHE A 263 -35.82 50.55 43.09
CA PHE A 263 -36.31 51.83 42.58
C PHE A 263 -37.84 51.86 42.50
N LYS A 264 -38.48 50.76 42.09
CA LYS A 264 -39.93 50.64 42.05
C LYS A 264 -40.54 50.79 43.45
N GLU A 265 -39.98 50.12 44.46
CA GLU A 265 -40.41 50.24 45.86
C GLU A 265 -40.23 51.68 46.37
N LYS A 266 -39.11 52.35 46.04
CA LYS A 266 -38.89 53.77 46.37
C LYS A 266 -39.93 54.68 45.71
N VAL A 267 -40.24 54.45 44.43
CA VAL A 267 -41.27 55.23 43.71
C VAL A 267 -42.65 55.03 44.34
N GLU A 268 -43.01 53.79 44.71
CA GLU A 268 -44.26 53.51 45.42
C GLU A 268 -44.32 54.17 46.81
N ALA A 269 -43.20 54.20 47.55
CA ALA A 269 -43.11 54.90 48.82
C ALA A 269 -43.27 56.42 48.66
N CYS A 270 -42.52 57.05 47.76
CA CYS A 270 -42.66 58.48 47.47
C CYS A 270 -44.07 58.83 46.96
N ARG A 271 -44.71 57.94 46.20
CA ARG A 271 -46.10 58.13 45.75
C ARG A 271 -47.07 58.17 46.93
N LYS A 272 -46.94 57.25 47.89
CA LYS A 272 -47.75 57.26 49.13
C LYS A 272 -47.51 58.52 49.95
N GLU A 273 -46.25 58.93 50.13
CA GLU A 273 -45.92 60.18 50.82
C GLU A 273 -46.53 61.39 50.13
N TYR A 274 -46.51 61.42 48.79
CA TYR A 274 -47.14 62.46 48.00
C TYR A 274 -48.67 62.47 48.19
N GLU A 275 -49.33 61.31 48.14
CA GLU A 275 -50.77 61.17 48.38
C GLU A 275 -51.15 61.63 49.81
N ASP A 276 -50.36 61.25 50.82
CA ASP A 276 -50.54 61.69 52.21
C ASP A 276 -50.38 63.21 52.36
N LEU A 277 -49.32 63.79 51.77
CA LEU A 277 -49.10 65.23 51.76
C LEU A 277 -50.23 65.97 51.04
N ASN A 278 -50.68 65.45 49.90
CA ASN A 278 -51.79 66.04 49.15
C ASN A 278 -53.09 66.02 49.97
N SER A 279 -53.38 64.94 50.68
CA SER A 279 -54.53 64.88 51.59
C SER A 279 -54.46 65.89 52.75
N LYS A 280 -53.24 66.15 53.28
CA LYS A 280 -53.02 67.20 54.28
C LYS A 280 -53.26 68.59 53.69
N VAL A 281 -52.79 68.85 52.47
CA VAL A 281 -53.04 70.10 51.77
C VAL A 281 -54.53 70.33 51.55
N GLU A 282 -55.29 69.29 51.16
CA GLU A 282 -56.74 69.38 51.02
C GLU A 282 -57.42 69.71 52.36
N LYS A 283 -57.06 69.01 53.46
CA LYS A 283 -57.59 69.33 54.80
C LYS A 283 -57.29 70.77 55.22
N LEU A 284 -56.05 71.23 55.03
CA LEU A 284 -55.66 72.60 55.34
C LEU A 284 -56.42 73.61 54.47
N ARG A 285 -56.67 73.27 53.19
CA ARG A 285 -57.47 74.10 52.29
C ARG A 285 -58.93 74.18 52.77
N ASP A 286 -59.52 73.09 53.24
CA ASP A 286 -60.87 73.07 53.80
C ASP A 286 -60.97 73.84 55.12
N GLU A 287 -59.98 73.69 56.01
CA GLU A 287 -59.85 74.48 57.23
C GLU A 287 -59.74 75.98 56.92
N TYR A 288 -58.88 76.35 55.97
CA TYR A 288 -58.75 77.73 55.49
C TYR A 288 -60.06 78.27 54.95
N ASN A 289 -60.76 77.50 54.10
CA ASN A 289 -62.05 77.90 53.55
C ASN A 289 -63.10 78.11 54.66
N THR A 290 -63.13 77.21 55.64
CA THR A 290 -64.02 77.31 56.81
C THR A 290 -63.71 78.56 57.64
N LEU A 291 -62.44 78.84 57.90
CA LEU A 291 -62.03 80.06 58.60
C LEU A 291 -62.40 81.31 57.81
N ASN A 292 -62.16 81.31 56.51
CA ASN A 292 -62.47 82.44 55.64
C ASN A 292 -63.98 82.72 55.61
N GLN A 293 -64.80 81.68 55.61
CA GLN A 293 -66.27 81.81 55.71
C GLN A 293 -66.69 82.44 57.04
N LYS A 294 -66.09 82.03 58.16
CA LYS A 294 -66.31 82.65 59.48
C LYS A 294 -65.90 84.12 59.52
N VAL A 295 -64.80 84.49 58.84
CA VAL A 295 -64.36 85.89 58.72
C VAL A 295 -65.37 86.72 57.92
N VAL A 296 -65.91 86.18 56.82
CA VAL A 296 -66.95 86.83 56.02
C VAL A 296 -68.23 87.04 56.85
N GLU A 297 -68.64 86.06 57.65
CA GLU A 297 -69.77 86.17 58.57
C GLU A 297 -69.54 87.25 59.63
N ASN A 298 -68.38 87.26 60.30
CA ASN A 298 -68.03 88.31 61.26
C ASN A 298 -68.04 89.70 60.63
N ARG A 299 -67.61 89.83 59.36
CA ARG A 299 -67.67 91.10 58.63
C ARG A 299 -69.12 91.58 58.43
N ARG A 300 -70.07 90.66 58.22
CA ARG A 300 -71.51 90.99 58.17
C ARG A 300 -72.02 91.49 59.52
N TYR A 301 -71.63 90.85 60.63
CA TYR A 301 -72.00 91.32 61.98
C TYR A 301 -71.45 92.72 62.29
N CYS A 302 -70.19 93.01 61.93
CA CYS A 302 -69.60 94.34 62.11
C CYS A 302 -70.29 95.43 61.26
N ASN A 303 -70.74 95.10 60.04
CA ASN A 303 -71.50 96.04 59.22
C ASN A 303 -72.90 96.31 59.79
N LEU A 304 -73.53 95.31 60.42
CA LEU A 304 -74.82 95.47 61.11
C LEU A 304 -74.69 96.42 62.31
N VAL A 305 -73.62 96.29 63.10
CA VAL A 305 -73.33 97.17 64.25
C VAL A 305 -73.00 98.60 63.80
N LYS A 306 -72.28 98.78 62.68
CA LYS A 306 -72.05 100.12 62.10
C LYS A 306 -73.34 100.81 61.63
N LEU A 307 -74.31 100.06 61.11
CA LEU A 307 -75.61 100.62 60.71
C LEU A 307 -76.45 101.04 61.93
N MET A 308 -76.37 100.31 63.05
CA MET A 308 -77.06 100.67 64.29
C MET A 308 -76.46 101.91 64.98
N LEU A 309 -75.13 102.10 64.93
CA LEU A 309 -74.47 103.24 65.59
C LEU A 309 -74.58 104.57 64.82
N ASN A 310 -74.86 104.54 63.51
CA ASN A 310 -74.96 105.75 62.68
C ASN A 310 -76.38 106.35 62.61
N GLY A 311 -77.33 105.90 63.43
CA GLY A 311 -78.64 106.54 63.58
C GLY A 311 -79.66 106.27 62.47
N TYR A 312 -79.42 105.28 61.60
CA TYR A 312 -80.30 104.95 60.47
C TYR A 312 -81.36 103.88 60.78
N MET A 313 -81.49 103.42 62.04
CA MET A 313 -82.61 102.59 62.51
C MET A 313 -83.07 103.01 63.92
N PRO A 314 -84.38 103.08 64.19
CA PRO A 314 -84.91 103.31 65.53
C PRO A 314 -84.58 102.13 66.44
N ILE A 315 -84.08 102.42 67.65
CA ILE A 315 -83.73 101.41 68.65
C ILE A 315 -85.04 100.72 69.09
N PRO A 316 -85.25 99.43 68.79
CA PRO A 316 -86.47 98.73 69.19
C PRO A 316 -86.56 98.64 70.71
N GLU A 317 -87.78 98.75 71.27
CA GLU A 317 -88.02 98.68 72.72
C GLU A 317 -87.46 97.37 73.30
N PHE A 318 -86.35 97.45 74.04
CA PHE A 318 -85.76 96.29 74.70
C PHE A 318 -86.55 95.95 75.96
N LYS A 319 -87.31 94.85 75.87
CA LYS A 319 -87.97 94.19 76.99
C LYS A 319 -87.09 93.04 77.44
N ILE A 320 -86.70 93.03 78.71
CA ILE A 320 -85.92 91.94 79.29
C ILE A 320 -86.84 91.10 80.16
N PRO A 321 -86.97 89.79 79.91
CA PRO A 321 -87.70 88.91 80.80
C PRO A 321 -87.01 88.86 82.17
N TRP A 322 -87.69 89.32 83.20
CA TRP A 322 -87.20 89.39 84.58
C TRP A 322 -88.00 88.48 85.50
N LYS A 323 -87.32 87.68 86.31
CA LYS A 323 -87.95 86.81 87.30
C LYS A 323 -87.87 87.44 88.69
N CYS A 324 -89.00 87.84 89.25
CA CYS A 324 -89.03 88.45 90.59
C CYS A 324 -88.52 87.48 91.66
N LYS A 325 -87.46 87.82 92.40
CA LYS A 325 -86.97 86.96 93.49
C LYS A 325 -87.97 86.72 94.62
N ASN A 326 -88.92 87.64 94.84
CA ASN A 326 -89.89 87.54 95.94
C ASN A 326 -91.09 86.65 95.61
N CYS A 327 -91.64 86.72 94.39
CA CYS A 327 -92.83 85.93 94.00
C CYS A 327 -92.58 84.90 92.90
N SER A 328 -91.35 84.80 92.39
CA SER A 328 -90.92 83.90 91.30
C SER A 328 -91.67 84.04 89.97
N LYS A 329 -92.56 85.03 89.81
CA LYS A 329 -93.24 85.32 88.55
C LYS A 329 -92.32 86.07 87.59
N GLU A 330 -92.34 85.65 86.33
CA GLU A 330 -91.61 86.28 85.22
C GLU A 330 -92.46 87.42 84.63
N PHE A 331 -91.81 88.54 84.33
CA PHE A 331 -92.41 89.70 83.69
C PHE A 331 -91.37 90.44 82.85
N ASP A 332 -91.82 91.12 81.81
CA ASP A 332 -90.93 91.93 81.00
C ASP A 332 -90.68 93.27 81.69
N HIS A 333 -89.43 93.50 82.09
CA HIS A 333 -89.00 94.82 82.54
C HIS A 333 -88.58 95.66 81.34
N LYS A 334 -89.17 96.84 81.23
CA LYS A 334 -88.88 97.81 80.18
C LYS A 334 -87.73 98.68 80.68
N LEU A 335 -86.54 98.55 80.09
CA LEU A 335 -85.41 99.39 80.46
C LEU A 335 -85.73 100.85 80.13
N SER A 336 -85.44 101.75 81.06
CA SER A 336 -85.63 103.18 80.84
C SER A 336 -84.76 103.65 79.66
N SER A 337 -85.29 104.59 78.87
CA SER A 337 -84.55 105.16 77.74
C SER A 337 -83.23 105.82 78.18
N GLU A 338 -83.21 106.39 79.39
CA GLU A 338 -82.03 107.00 80.01
C GLU A 338 -80.93 105.94 80.28
N PHE A 339 -81.31 104.76 80.77
CA PHE A 339 -80.38 103.65 80.97
C PHE A 339 -79.80 103.09 79.66
N ILE A 340 -80.62 102.97 78.62
CA ILE A 340 -80.16 102.54 77.28
C ILE A 340 -79.18 103.56 76.69
N GLN A 341 -79.43 104.85 76.88
CA GLN A 341 -78.54 105.92 76.43
C GLN A 341 -77.20 105.89 77.16
N GLU A 342 -77.20 105.71 78.50
CA GLU A 342 -75.97 105.53 79.27
C GLU A 342 -75.20 104.26 78.84
N LEU A 343 -75.89 103.16 78.56
CA LEU A 343 -75.26 101.93 78.08
C LEU A 343 -74.58 102.16 76.71
N ALA A 344 -75.26 102.84 75.79
CA ALA A 344 -74.73 103.21 74.48
C ALA A 344 -73.52 104.18 74.58
N GLU A 345 -73.54 105.12 75.53
CA GLU A 345 -72.41 106.03 75.75
C GLU A 345 -71.21 105.36 76.43
N SER A 346 -71.44 104.34 77.27
CA SER A 346 -70.35 103.53 77.84
C SER A 346 -69.66 102.61 76.82
N LEU A 347 -70.33 102.27 75.71
CA LEU A 347 -69.78 101.49 74.58
C LEU A 347 -69.14 102.36 73.47
N ARG A 348 -69.36 103.69 73.49
CA ARG A 348 -68.79 104.68 72.55
C ARG A 348 -67.24 104.72 72.46
N PRO A 349 -66.43 104.34 73.48
CA PRO A 349 -64.97 104.47 73.38
C PRO A 349 -64.25 103.39 72.56
N LEU A 350 -64.94 102.37 72.03
CA LEU A 350 -64.31 101.38 71.13
C LEU A 350 -64.22 101.92 69.69
N ARG A 351 -63.66 103.13 69.53
CA ARG A 351 -63.08 103.56 68.25
C ARG A 351 -61.76 102.80 68.08
N LEU A 352 -61.85 101.61 67.49
CA LEU A 352 -60.69 100.95 66.87
C LEU A 352 -60.15 101.89 65.78
N PRO A 353 -58.86 102.28 65.84
CA PRO A 353 -58.24 103.14 64.83
C PRO A 353 -58.34 102.52 63.44
N ASP A 354 -58.63 103.36 62.44
CA ASP A 354 -58.44 103.06 61.03
C ASP A 354 -56.95 102.73 60.79
N ILE A 355 -56.61 101.44 60.72
CA ILE A 355 -55.34 100.94 60.20
C ILE A 355 -55.66 100.02 59.02
N ILE A 356 -55.85 100.66 57.87
CA ILE A 356 -55.72 100.02 56.57
C ILE A 356 -54.23 100.08 56.23
N GLY A 357 -53.53 98.94 56.35
CA GLY A 357 -52.18 98.77 55.79
C GLY A 357 -51.13 98.19 56.74
N ASP A 358 -51.30 96.92 57.14
CA ASP A 358 -50.21 95.93 57.33
C ASP A 358 -50.77 94.68 58.04
N PHE A 359 -51.44 93.81 57.29
CA PHE A 359 -52.09 92.61 57.83
C PHE A 359 -51.08 91.57 58.37
N GLN A 360 -49.81 91.62 57.94
CA GLN A 360 -48.75 90.71 58.37
C GLN A 360 -48.20 91.06 59.78
N LYS A 361 -48.10 92.35 60.15
CA LYS A 361 -47.70 92.79 61.51
C LYS A 361 -48.80 92.57 62.56
N LEU A 362 -50.07 92.52 62.14
CA LEU A 362 -51.21 92.18 62.99
C LEU A 362 -51.22 90.69 63.36
N LEU A 363 -50.83 89.80 62.44
CA LEU A 363 -50.72 88.36 62.71
C LEU A 363 -49.54 88.00 63.63
N ASP A 364 -48.42 88.71 63.53
CA ASP A 364 -47.26 88.46 64.40
C ASP A 364 -47.53 88.93 65.86
N LEU A 365 -48.30 90.00 66.07
CA LEU A 365 -48.76 90.43 67.41
C LEU A 365 -49.84 89.50 68.00
N PHE A 366 -50.75 88.95 67.18
CA PHE A 366 -51.77 88.02 67.63
C PHE A 366 -51.24 86.63 68.03
N SER A 367 -50.06 86.23 67.57
CA SER A 367 -49.41 84.97 67.99
C SER A 367 -48.75 85.04 69.38
N GLN A 368 -48.48 86.25 69.90
CA GLN A 368 -47.82 86.44 71.21
C GLN A 368 -48.71 86.99 72.33
N GLU A 369 -49.92 87.51 72.05
CA GLU A 369 -50.84 88.06 73.08
C GLU A 369 -52.11 87.24 73.35
N ALA A 370 -52.24 86.03 72.77
CA ALA A 370 -53.36 85.11 73.00
C ALA A 370 -53.45 84.51 74.44
N LEU A 371 -52.65 84.99 75.38
CA LEU A 371 -52.63 84.56 76.80
C LEU A 371 -52.92 85.69 77.82
N GLY A 372 -53.33 86.90 77.41
CA GLY A 372 -53.33 88.08 78.30
C GLY A 372 -54.62 88.91 78.47
N ILE A 373 -55.74 88.60 77.80
CA ILE A 373 -56.89 89.54 77.70
C ILE A 373 -57.93 89.38 78.83
N GLY A 374 -57.68 88.54 79.84
CA GLY A 374 -58.55 88.39 81.03
C GLY A 374 -58.51 89.52 82.07
N ASN A 375 -57.64 90.54 81.88
CA ASN A 375 -57.31 91.51 82.93
C ASN A 375 -57.51 92.99 82.58
N VAL A 376 -57.85 93.37 81.35
CA VAL A 376 -57.91 94.81 80.98
C VAL A 376 -59.30 95.45 81.16
N LEU A 377 -60.38 94.66 81.28
CA LEU A 377 -61.73 95.19 81.57
C LEU A 377 -62.05 95.30 83.08
N ARG A 378 -61.19 94.83 83.98
CA ARG A 378 -61.37 94.98 85.44
C ARG A 378 -60.93 96.34 85.99
N GLY A 379 -60.36 97.21 85.16
CA GLY A 379 -59.71 98.45 85.61
C GLY A 379 -60.51 99.75 85.48
N ARG A 380 -61.70 99.75 84.84
CA ARG A 380 -62.48 100.98 84.66
C ARG A 380 -63.70 100.99 85.57
N ARG A 381 -63.59 101.82 86.61
CA ARG A 381 -64.59 102.19 87.60
C ARG A 381 -65.81 102.83 86.89
N ILE A 382 -66.72 102.01 86.38
CA ILE A 382 -68.01 102.47 85.84
C ILE A 382 -68.90 102.79 87.04
N LEU A 383 -69.40 104.02 87.06
CA LEU A 383 -70.27 104.56 88.10
C LEU A 383 -71.49 103.65 88.30
N LEU A 384 -71.73 103.27 89.55
CA LEU A 384 -72.84 102.44 90.02
C LEU A 384 -74.17 103.16 89.80
N SER A 385 -74.74 103.10 88.60
CA SER A 385 -76.17 103.36 88.41
C SER A 385 -76.94 102.05 88.53
N TRP A 386 -78.04 102.12 89.28
CA TRP A 386 -78.91 100.99 89.61
C TRP A 386 -80.26 101.23 88.94
N GLU A 387 -80.78 100.23 88.23
CA GLU A 387 -82.14 100.28 87.69
C GLU A 387 -83.08 99.68 88.76
N GLU A 388 -84.11 100.42 89.16
CA GLU A 388 -85.12 99.92 90.10
C GLU A 388 -86.13 99.03 89.36
N VAL A 389 -86.01 97.71 89.50
CA VAL A 389 -86.94 96.76 88.91
C VAL A 389 -88.08 96.49 89.88
N ARG A 390 -89.22 97.17 89.67
CA ARG A 390 -90.43 96.97 90.47
C ARG A 390 -91.26 95.81 89.92
N CYS A 391 -91.44 94.75 90.71
CA CYS A 391 -92.28 93.63 90.33
C CYS A 391 -93.76 94.06 90.32
N PRO A 392 -94.48 93.92 89.19
CA PRO A 392 -95.88 94.32 89.10
C PRO A 392 -96.80 93.45 89.96
N TYR A 393 -96.40 92.22 90.29
CA TYR A 393 -97.25 91.24 90.98
C TYR A 393 -97.20 91.29 92.50
N CYS A 394 -96.06 91.67 93.10
CA CYS A 394 -95.89 91.70 94.56
C CYS A 394 -95.35 93.03 95.09
N GLN A 395 -95.17 94.01 94.19
CA GLN A 395 -94.60 95.33 94.46
C GLN A 395 -93.21 95.35 95.10
N HIS A 396 -92.52 94.20 95.14
CA HIS A 396 -91.13 94.14 95.55
C HIS A 396 -90.24 94.91 94.55
N ILE A 397 -89.41 95.80 95.06
CA ILE A 397 -88.44 96.59 94.27
C ILE A 397 -87.09 95.93 94.44
N GLU A 398 -86.47 95.56 93.33
CA GLU A 398 -85.13 94.99 93.30
C GLU A 398 -84.20 95.93 92.51
N ASN A 399 -83.13 96.39 93.14
CA ASN A 399 -82.16 97.26 92.50
C ASN A 399 -81.10 96.40 91.79
N VAL A 400 -81.00 96.54 90.48
CA VAL A 400 -80.16 95.69 89.62
C VAL A 400 -78.97 96.48 89.11
N SER A 401 -77.76 95.92 89.22
CA SER A 401 -76.56 96.55 88.69
C SER A 401 -76.43 96.33 87.17
N LYS A 402 -75.77 97.28 86.48
CA LYS A 402 -75.45 97.18 85.04
C LYS A 402 -74.78 95.85 84.65
N GLU A 403 -73.92 95.30 85.50
CA GLU A 403 -73.20 94.05 85.25
C GLU A 403 -74.13 92.84 85.20
N GLN A 404 -75.17 92.82 86.04
CA GLN A 404 -76.17 91.74 86.04
C GLN A 404 -77.03 91.78 84.77
N ILE A 405 -77.41 92.97 84.31
CA ILE A 405 -78.16 93.14 83.05
C ILE A 405 -77.28 92.79 81.84
N ALA A 406 -76.00 93.19 81.84
CA ALA A 406 -75.06 92.85 80.77
C ALA A 406 -74.82 91.33 80.65
N SER A 407 -74.65 90.63 81.78
CA SER A 407 -74.52 89.16 81.79
C SER A 407 -75.79 88.46 81.29
N MET A 408 -76.98 88.99 81.60
CA MET A 408 -78.25 88.46 81.07
C MET A 408 -78.42 88.71 79.56
N LEU A 409 -77.91 89.83 79.04
CA LEU A 409 -77.88 90.10 77.59
C LEU A 409 -76.86 89.22 76.86
N GLU A 410 -75.69 88.95 77.44
CA GLU A 410 -74.70 88.00 76.89
C GLU A 410 -75.26 86.57 76.81
N GLY A 411 -76.03 86.13 77.81
CA GLY A 411 -76.71 84.83 77.79
C GLY A 411 -77.78 84.72 76.69
N ASN A 412 -78.51 85.79 76.39
CA ASN A 412 -79.53 85.80 75.33
C ASN A 412 -78.95 86.02 73.92
N LEU A 413 -77.79 86.68 73.78
CA LEU A 413 -77.06 86.80 72.50
C LEU A 413 -76.37 85.50 72.08
N GLN A 414 -76.13 84.55 73.01
CA GLN A 414 -75.69 83.19 72.68
C GLN A 414 -76.85 82.27 72.23
N LEU A 415 -78.11 82.63 72.46
CA LEU A 415 -79.29 81.85 72.05
C LEU A 415 -79.85 82.26 70.67
N GLY A 416 -79.21 83.22 70.01
CA GLY A 416 -79.47 83.65 68.62
C GLY A 416 -78.24 83.55 67.71
N ARG A 417 -77.42 82.50 67.88
CA ARG A 417 -76.34 82.08 66.97
C ARG A 417 -76.54 80.65 66.50
#